data_AF-A0A497T9N2-F1
#
_entry.id   AF-A0A497T9N2-F1
#
_cell.length_a   1.000
_cell.length_b   1.000
_cell.length_c   1.000
_cell.angle_alpha   90.00
_cell.angle_beta   90.00
_cell.angle_gamma   90.00
#
_symmetry.space_group_name_H-M   'P 1'
#
loop_
_entity.id
_entity.type
_entity.pdbx_description
1 polymer ?
#
loop_
_entity_poly.entity_id
_entity_poly.type
_entity_poly.pdbx_seq_one_letter_code
_entity_poly.pdbx_strand_id
1 'polypeptide(L)'
;MKVFNKKHFLILSLGLVLILSGFVMVQGGDSQAYLLSPNVTYIPNNNYSVTITISNTDGSENITKVNITLPNGFLFVPNSNWTSASDTNFSNTSINLTWENTTDNGFIESQGNNHTFSFNVSIPDSPGNYNFIVTTEFTDG
;
A
#
# COMPACT_ATOMS: atom_id res chain seq x y z
N MET A 1 -31.90 -6.33 50.82
CA MET A 1 -30.51 -5.90 50.49
C MET A 1 -30.08 -6.65 49.23
N LYS A 2 -29.91 -5.94 48.10
CA LYS A 2 -29.57 -6.53 46.78
C LYS A 2 -28.05 -6.76 46.74
N VAL A 3 -27.59 -7.98 46.47
CA VAL A 3 -26.17 -8.25 46.17
C VAL A 3 -26.09 -8.86 44.77
N PHE A 4 -25.33 -8.20 43.90
CA PHE A 4 -25.25 -8.46 42.46
C PHE A 4 -24.31 -9.62 42.11
N ASN A 5 -24.75 -10.38 41.11
CA ASN A 5 -24.07 -11.47 40.42
C ASN A 5 -22.84 -10.95 39.63
N LYS A 6 -21.64 -11.50 39.86
CA LYS A 6 -20.48 -11.31 38.96
C LYS A 6 -20.31 -12.55 38.09
N LYS A 7 -21.08 -12.63 37.01
CA LYS A 7 -20.75 -13.53 35.89
C LYS A 7 -19.41 -13.07 35.31
N HIS A 8 -18.43 -13.98 35.31
CA HIS A 8 -17.13 -13.76 34.70
C HIS A 8 -17.32 -13.41 33.23
N PHE A 9 -17.02 -12.17 32.88
CA PHE A 9 -17.11 -11.63 31.54
C PHE A 9 -15.85 -12.03 30.78
N LEU A 10 -15.92 -13.15 30.06
CA LEU A 10 -14.93 -13.57 29.08
C LEU A 10 -15.04 -12.64 27.86
N ILE A 11 -14.14 -11.67 27.74
CA ILE A 11 -13.95 -10.92 26.49
C ILE A 11 -12.96 -11.71 25.65
N LEU A 12 -13.47 -12.55 24.75
CA LEU A 12 -12.70 -12.93 23.55
C LEU A 12 -12.67 -11.69 22.65
N SER A 13 -11.61 -10.87 22.75
CA SER A 13 -11.38 -9.83 21.76
C SER A 13 -10.89 -10.50 20.48
N LEU A 14 -11.82 -10.80 19.57
CA LEU A 14 -11.48 -11.10 18.18
C LEU A 14 -10.98 -9.79 17.57
N GLY A 15 -9.66 -9.60 17.56
CA GLY A 15 -9.03 -8.45 16.92
C GLY A 15 -9.29 -8.51 15.42
N LEU A 16 -10.30 -7.78 14.95
CA LEU A 16 -10.51 -7.54 13.54
C LEU A 16 -9.32 -6.70 13.03
N VAL A 17 -8.33 -7.36 12.44
CA VAL A 17 -7.28 -6.68 11.67
C VAL A 17 -7.94 -6.25 10.36
N LEU A 18 -8.44 -5.01 10.33
CA LEU A 18 -8.85 -4.38 9.08
C LEU A 18 -7.59 -4.22 8.23
N ILE A 19 -7.44 -5.07 7.22
CA ILE A 19 -6.42 -4.93 6.19
C ILE A 19 -6.94 -3.86 5.24
N LEU A 20 -6.29 -2.72 5.18
CA LEU A 20 -6.69 -1.65 4.28
C LEU A 20 -6.18 -1.98 2.88
N SER A 21 -7.10 -2.17 1.93
CA SER A 21 -6.82 -2.29 0.50
C SER A 21 -7.16 -1.00 -0.26
N GLY A 22 -6.15 -0.39 -0.88
CA GLY A 22 -6.33 0.62 -1.92
C GLY A 22 -6.29 -0.02 -3.31
N PHE A 23 -7.02 0.52 -4.29
CA PHE A 23 -6.95 0.11 -5.69
C PHE A 23 -6.53 1.29 -6.56
N VAL A 24 -5.56 1.08 -7.46
CA VAL A 24 -5.12 2.07 -8.45
C VAL A 24 -5.27 1.46 -9.83
N MET A 25 -6.06 2.10 -10.69
CA MET A 25 -6.15 1.74 -12.11
C MET A 25 -5.22 2.68 -12.88
N VAL A 26 -4.30 2.12 -13.64
CA VAL A 26 -3.23 2.87 -14.31
C VAL A 26 -3.36 2.67 -15.82
N GLN A 27 -3.29 3.75 -16.59
CA GLN A 27 -3.21 3.75 -18.06
C GLN A 27 -1.80 4.20 -18.49
N GLY A 28 -1.33 3.76 -19.66
CA GLY A 28 0.05 3.95 -20.13
C GLY A 28 0.42 5.37 -20.57
N GLY A 29 1.72 5.53 -20.82
CA GLY A 29 2.46 6.78 -21.05
C GLY A 29 3.55 7.00 -20.01
N ASP A 30 4.36 8.04 -20.16
CA ASP A 30 5.46 8.37 -19.25
C ASP A 30 5.01 8.42 -17.78
N SER A 31 5.96 8.31 -16.83
CA SER A 31 5.72 8.39 -15.36
C SER A 31 4.42 9.11 -14.92
N GLN A 32 3.44 8.35 -14.45
CA GLN A 32 2.10 8.84 -14.04
C GLN A 32 1.94 8.88 -12.53
N ALA A 33 1.27 9.91 -11.99
CA ALA A 33 1.00 10.07 -10.55
C ALA A 33 -0.48 9.94 -10.23
N TYR A 34 -0.78 9.15 -9.21
CA TYR A 34 -2.13 8.81 -8.75
C TYR A 34 -2.26 9.07 -7.25
N LEU A 35 -3.38 9.69 -6.88
CA LEU A 35 -3.84 9.72 -5.51
C LEU A 35 -4.75 8.51 -5.29
N LEU A 36 -4.53 7.78 -4.20
CA LEU A 36 -5.34 6.63 -3.85
C LEU A 36 -6.79 7.05 -3.47
N SER A 37 -7.68 7.13 -4.47
CA SER A 37 -9.13 7.43 -4.34
C SER A 37 -9.99 6.17 -4.43
N PRO A 38 -10.96 5.90 -3.52
CA PRO A 38 -11.68 6.83 -2.64
C PRO A 38 -11.06 7.01 -1.23
N ASN A 39 -9.79 7.44 -1.19
CA ASN A 39 -9.35 8.80 -0.83
C ASN A 39 -9.23 9.22 0.61
N VAL A 40 -9.37 8.32 1.59
CA VAL A 40 -8.53 8.45 2.77
C VAL A 40 -8.31 7.12 3.48
N THR A 41 -7.04 6.79 3.73
CA THR A 41 -6.68 5.61 4.49
C THR A 41 -6.70 5.93 5.97
N TYR A 42 -7.57 5.26 6.73
CA TYR A 42 -7.53 5.34 8.18
C TYR A 42 -6.39 4.49 8.74
N ILE A 43 -5.42 5.14 9.38
CA ILE A 43 -4.31 4.49 10.07
C ILE A 43 -4.57 4.57 11.58
N PRO A 44 -4.82 3.44 12.27
CA PRO A 44 -5.21 3.42 13.68
C PRO A 44 -4.02 3.51 14.65
N ASN A 45 -2.81 3.14 14.25
CA ASN A 45 -1.65 3.01 15.13
C ASN A 45 -0.33 2.88 14.35
N ASN A 46 0.78 2.82 15.10
CA ASN A 46 2.09 2.47 14.57
C ASN A 46 2.16 1.01 14.15
N ASN A 47 3.08 0.72 13.23
CA ASN A 47 3.26 -0.60 12.63
C ASN A 47 1.99 -1.16 11.97
N TYR A 48 1.18 -0.26 11.40
CA TYR A 48 -0.03 -0.64 10.68
C TYR A 48 0.31 -1.06 9.25
N SER A 49 -0.31 -2.14 8.78
CA SER A 49 -0.08 -2.69 7.44
C SER A 49 -0.99 -2.02 6.41
N VAL A 50 -0.35 -1.39 5.42
CA VAL A 50 -1.00 -0.77 4.26
C VAL A 50 -0.87 -1.70 3.08
N THR A 51 -1.97 -1.96 2.38
CA THR A 51 -2.01 -2.79 1.16
C THR A 51 -2.54 -1.98 -0.01
N ILE A 52 -1.82 -1.98 -1.12
CA ILE A 52 -2.15 -1.26 -2.36
C ILE A 52 -2.14 -2.26 -3.51
N THR A 53 -3.24 -2.34 -4.25
CA THR A 53 -3.32 -3.10 -5.50
C THR A 53 -3.22 -2.14 -6.67
N ILE A 54 -2.30 -2.40 -7.58
CA ILE A 54 -2.11 -1.63 -8.81
C ILE A 54 -2.51 -2.51 -9.97
N SER A 55 -3.42 -2.01 -10.80
CA SER A 55 -3.92 -2.66 -12.00
C SER A 55 -3.44 -1.89 -13.23
N ASN A 56 -2.62 -2.53 -14.05
CA ASN A 56 -2.23 -1.99 -15.34
C ASN A 56 -3.36 -2.22 -16.35
N THR A 57 -4.03 -1.15 -16.75
CA THR A 57 -5.10 -1.15 -17.75
C THR A 57 -4.63 -0.75 -19.14
N ASP A 58 -3.32 -0.52 -19.29
CA ASP A 58 -2.74 -0.22 -20.60
C ASP A 58 -2.83 -1.43 -21.55
N GLY A 59 -2.94 -1.14 -22.85
CA GLY A 59 -3.10 -2.17 -23.88
C GLY A 59 -1.79 -2.76 -24.41
N SER A 60 -0.66 -2.08 -24.20
CA SER A 60 0.63 -2.46 -24.80
C SER A 60 1.82 -2.34 -23.84
N GLU A 61 1.78 -1.40 -22.90
CA GLU A 61 2.93 -1.07 -22.06
C GLU A 61 2.87 -1.79 -20.71
N ASN A 62 4.03 -2.26 -20.23
CA ASN A 62 4.17 -2.86 -18.91
C ASN A 62 4.65 -1.80 -17.91
N ILE A 63 4.31 -1.95 -16.63
CA ILE A 63 4.84 -1.07 -15.57
C ILE A 63 6.22 -1.59 -15.14
N THR A 64 7.22 -0.71 -15.18
CA THR A 64 8.62 -0.97 -14.80
C THR A 64 8.96 -0.44 -13.42
N LYS A 65 8.17 0.51 -12.89
CA LYS A 65 8.36 1.09 -11.56
C LYS A 65 7.04 1.40 -10.88
N VAL A 66 6.98 1.17 -9.58
CA VAL A 66 5.94 1.64 -8.66
C VAL A 66 6.62 2.40 -7.54
N ASN A 67 6.31 3.68 -7.38
CA ASN A 67 6.71 4.48 -6.23
C ASN A 67 5.51 4.79 -5.35
N ILE A 68 5.68 4.67 -4.04
CA ILE A 68 4.70 5.07 -3.05
C ILE A 68 5.34 6.09 -2.11
N THR A 69 4.83 7.31 -2.13
CA THR A 69 5.24 8.38 -1.21
C THR A 69 4.33 8.38 0.01
N LEU A 70 4.95 8.21 1.17
CA LEU A 70 4.30 8.24 2.47
C LEU A 70 3.89 9.69 2.83
N PRO A 71 2.78 9.87 3.57
CA PRO A 71 2.39 11.18 4.10
C PRO A 71 3.51 11.78 4.96
N ASN A 72 3.54 13.11 5.08
CA ASN A 72 4.56 13.77 5.89
C ASN A 72 4.57 13.24 7.35
N GLY A 73 5.78 13.00 7.87
CA GLY A 73 6.02 12.45 9.20
C GLY A 73 5.77 10.95 9.36
N PHE A 74 5.26 10.27 8.32
CA PHE A 74 5.22 8.81 8.32
C PHE A 74 6.62 8.25 8.19
N LEU A 75 6.83 7.09 8.81
CA LEU A 75 8.06 6.32 8.68
C LEU A 75 7.72 4.92 8.19
N PHE A 76 8.46 4.46 7.19
CA PHE A 76 8.47 3.05 6.82
C PHE A 76 9.01 2.19 7.97
N VAL A 77 8.37 1.05 8.22
CA VAL A 77 8.89 0.03 9.12
C VAL A 77 9.80 -0.91 8.33
N PRO A 78 11.12 -0.97 8.62
CA PRO A 78 12.05 -1.79 7.84
C PRO A 78 11.65 -3.27 7.79
N ASN A 79 11.91 -3.93 6.66
CA ASN A 79 11.64 -5.35 6.40
C ASN A 79 10.15 -5.75 6.50
N SER A 80 9.23 -4.80 6.35
CA SER A 80 7.78 -5.07 6.33
C SER A 80 7.18 -5.07 4.91
N ASN A 81 8.00 -4.82 3.89
CA ASN A 81 7.57 -4.77 2.50
C ASN A 81 7.28 -6.18 1.96
N TRP A 82 6.26 -6.28 1.12
CA TRP A 82 5.92 -7.48 0.37
C TRP A 82 5.21 -7.11 -0.94
N THR A 83 5.32 -7.95 -1.97
CA THR A 83 4.54 -7.81 -3.20
C THR A 83 4.15 -9.16 -3.79
N SER A 84 3.04 -9.20 -4.53
CA SER A 84 2.65 -10.36 -5.34
C SER A 84 3.30 -10.37 -6.73
N ALA A 85 4.01 -9.31 -7.13
CA ALA A 85 4.76 -9.28 -8.39
C ALA A 85 6.06 -10.08 -8.27
N SER A 86 6.42 -10.80 -9.33
CA SER A 86 7.75 -11.39 -9.47
C SER A 86 8.74 -10.37 -10.03
N ASP A 87 10.04 -10.69 -9.94
CA ASP A 87 11.10 -9.94 -10.63
C ASP A 87 11.16 -8.45 -10.27
N THR A 88 10.87 -8.13 -9.01
CA THR A 88 10.96 -6.78 -8.45
C THR A 88 12.13 -6.64 -7.49
N ASN A 89 12.79 -5.49 -7.56
CA ASN A 89 13.71 -5.02 -6.55
C ASN A 89 13.01 -3.96 -5.70
N PHE A 90 13.14 -4.07 -4.38
CA PHE A 90 12.63 -3.08 -3.45
C PHE A 90 13.76 -2.18 -2.96
N SER A 91 13.51 -0.87 -2.96
CA SER A 91 14.33 0.11 -2.29
C SER A 91 13.46 1.12 -1.55
N ASN A 92 14.02 1.79 -0.55
CA ASN A 92 13.30 2.83 0.16
C ASN A 92 14.23 3.95 0.62
N THR A 93 13.64 5.14 0.69
CA THR A 93 14.10 6.22 1.58
C THR A 93 13.16 6.27 2.80
N SER A 94 13.32 7.23 3.70
CA SER A 94 12.41 7.35 4.85
C SER A 94 10.94 7.55 4.45
N ILE A 95 10.67 8.18 3.30
CA ILE A 95 9.32 8.56 2.85
C ILE A 95 8.91 8.01 1.48
N ASN A 96 9.84 7.53 0.66
CA ASN A 96 9.52 6.92 -0.64
C ASN A 96 9.85 5.43 -0.62
N LEU A 97 8.88 4.62 -1.02
CA LEU A 97 9.00 3.18 -1.21
C LEU A 97 8.95 2.87 -2.70
N THR A 98 9.92 2.13 -3.21
CA THR A 98 10.07 1.88 -4.64
C THR A 98 10.16 0.39 -4.89
N TRP A 99 9.29 -0.11 -5.76
CA TRP A 99 9.43 -1.40 -6.42
C TRP A 99 9.76 -1.15 -7.88
N GLU A 100 10.85 -1.72 -8.36
CA GLU A 100 11.27 -1.56 -9.76
C GLU A 100 11.76 -2.88 -10.35
N ASN A 101 11.53 -3.08 -11.63
CA ASN A 101 12.23 -4.07 -12.43
C ASN A 101 13.19 -3.33 -13.35
N THR A 102 14.49 -3.66 -13.27
CA THR A 102 15.55 -3.01 -14.05
C THR A 102 15.66 -3.56 -15.48
N THR A 103 14.73 -4.41 -15.91
CA THR A 103 14.64 -4.94 -17.27
C THR A 103 13.48 -4.31 -18.01
N ASP A 104 13.61 -4.21 -19.34
CA ASP A 104 12.60 -3.63 -20.23
C ASP A 104 11.28 -4.44 -20.28
N ASN A 105 11.20 -5.57 -19.58
CA ASN A 105 9.98 -6.37 -19.51
C ASN A 105 8.97 -5.83 -18.49
N GLY A 106 9.41 -5.00 -17.54
CA GLY A 106 8.56 -4.57 -16.42
C GLY A 106 8.13 -5.71 -15.50
N PHE A 107 7.20 -5.45 -14.59
CA PHE A 107 6.71 -6.43 -13.61
C PHE A 107 5.21 -6.40 -13.34
N ILE A 108 4.48 -5.45 -13.96
CA ILE A 108 3.02 -5.51 -14.08
C ILE A 108 2.71 -5.47 -15.56
N GLU A 109 2.43 -6.66 -16.11
CA GLU A 109 2.13 -6.84 -17.54
C GLU A 109 0.93 -5.98 -17.97
N SER A 110 0.84 -5.66 -19.25
CA SER A 110 -0.31 -4.98 -19.85
C SER A 110 -1.59 -5.83 -19.76
N GLN A 111 -2.71 -5.28 -20.26
CA GLN A 111 -4.00 -5.98 -20.44
C GLN A 111 -4.75 -6.38 -19.16
N GLY A 112 -4.71 -5.55 -18.13
CA GLY A 112 -5.56 -5.72 -16.93
C GLY A 112 -4.92 -6.56 -15.83
N ASN A 113 -3.62 -6.87 -15.93
CA ASN A 113 -2.90 -7.52 -14.84
C ASN A 113 -2.83 -6.59 -13.62
N ASN A 114 -2.79 -7.21 -12.44
CA ASN A 114 -2.70 -6.48 -11.19
C ASN A 114 -1.78 -7.18 -10.20
N HIS A 115 -1.09 -6.38 -9.40
CA HIS A 115 -0.26 -6.85 -8.30
C HIS A 115 -0.52 -6.05 -7.03
N THR A 116 -0.31 -6.71 -5.91
CA THR A 116 -0.51 -6.15 -4.58
C THR A 116 0.83 -5.85 -3.94
N PHE A 117 0.95 -4.69 -3.32
CA PHE A 117 2.10 -4.19 -2.58
C PHE A 117 1.67 -3.90 -1.15
N SER A 118 2.38 -4.46 -0.18
CA SER A 118 2.12 -4.15 1.23
C SER A 118 3.39 -3.71 1.96
N PHE A 119 3.20 -2.88 2.97
CA PHE A 119 4.25 -2.33 3.81
C PHE A 119 3.64 -1.83 5.11
N ASN A 120 4.43 -1.81 6.18
CA ASN A 120 4.00 -1.24 7.44
C ASN A 120 4.53 0.18 7.62
N VAL A 121 3.73 1.01 8.27
CA VAL A 121 4.04 2.40 8.58
C VAL A 121 3.90 2.71 10.06
N SER A 122 4.68 3.68 10.53
CA SER A 122 4.50 4.37 11.79
C SER A 122 3.99 5.78 11.54
N ILE A 123 3.06 6.24 12.39
CA ILE A 123 2.42 7.56 12.30
C ILE A 123 3.11 8.56 13.24
N PRO A 124 3.28 9.83 12.83
CA PRO A 124 3.98 10.83 13.63
C PRO A 124 3.15 11.35 14.82
N ASP A 125 1.84 11.54 14.61
CA ASP A 125 1.01 12.32 15.53
C ASP A 125 -0.12 11.48 16.15
N SER A 126 -1.16 11.20 15.37
CA SER A 126 -2.39 10.61 15.86
C SER A 126 -3.01 9.68 14.83
N PRO A 127 -3.79 8.67 15.25
CA PRO A 127 -4.62 7.91 14.32
C PRO A 127 -5.47 8.84 13.46
N GLY A 128 -5.64 8.50 12.19
CA GLY A 128 -6.25 9.45 11.29
C GLY A 128 -6.30 8.99 9.86
N ASN A 129 -6.80 9.91 9.06
CA ASN A 129 -7.14 9.71 7.68
C ASN A 129 -6.00 10.36 6.85
N TYR A 130 -5.24 9.54 6.11
CA TYR A 130 -4.06 9.96 5.35
C TYR A 130 -4.11 9.61 3.85
N ASN A 131 -3.45 10.44 3.04
CA ASN A 131 -3.31 10.27 1.60
C ASN A 131 -1.92 9.75 1.24
N PHE A 132 -1.89 8.66 0.50
CA PHE A 132 -0.66 8.13 -0.12
C PHE A 132 -0.64 8.55 -1.59
N ILE A 133 0.53 8.92 -2.07
CA ILE A 133 0.76 9.20 -3.49
C ILE A 133 1.39 7.94 -4.08
N VAL A 134 0.83 7.45 -5.18
CA VAL A 134 1.36 6.30 -5.93
C VAL A 134 1.74 6.80 -7.31
N THR A 135 2.95 6.54 -7.77
CA THR A 135 3.35 6.82 -9.16
C THR A 135 3.83 5.55 -9.84
N THR A 136 3.67 5.47 -11.15
CA THR A 136 4.10 4.33 -11.97
C THR A 136 4.88 4.80 -13.18
N GLU A 137 5.89 4.05 -13.60
CA GLU A 137 6.64 4.25 -14.84
C GLU A 137 6.39 3.07 -15.77
N PHE A 138 6.23 3.35 -17.06
CA PHE A 138 5.98 2.34 -18.08
C PHE A 138 7.25 2.02 -18.87
N THR A 139 7.17 1.04 -19.77
CA THR A 139 8.28 0.61 -20.63
C THR A 139 8.71 1.64 -21.68
N ASP A 140 7.87 2.62 -22.01
CA ASP A 140 8.13 3.70 -22.96
C ASP A 140 8.76 4.97 -22.33
N GLY A 141 8.73 5.08 -20.99
CA GLY A 141 9.50 6.02 -20.18
C GLY A 141 8.73 7.23 -19.68
#